data_AF-A0A1V5JRQ9-F1
#
_entry.id   AF-A0A1V5JRQ9-F1
#
_cell.length_a   1.000
_cell.length_b   1.000
_cell.length_c   1.000
_cell.angle_alpha   90.00
_cell.angle_beta   90.00
_cell.angle_gamma   90.00
#
_symmetry.space_group_name_H-M   'P 1'
#
loop_
_entity.id
_entity.type
_entity.pdbx_description
1 polymer ?
#
loop_
_entity_poly.entity_id
_entity_poly.type
_entity_poly.pdbx_seq_one_letter_code
_entity_poly.pdbx_strand_id
1 'polypeptide(L)'
;MHKGTVRNAVFGPALAVLVMLAFVGTCCAASYEAASSLGRAAAQEALKQIKAESGKKPVRGDLIVMTDAGYAEIEGQPTMGALDGLSAVTGASRGRNTLIELHASYTSPLWFAVYDKSSGQCAYLEAATFGGTFTAKRVARVDIAWLRANAEQAKQVLETKPFGGNEFRIITAANAVAAGAAASTVRAFEFHDHFCPGVSSGILMAEYLKRNFAPGPRGYFVHSLNPWCKEDALLSLLNATPGKQSYYVSYPGEAELAARTGEAKQAATIFYRQNAASKTWEGLVLGCDFGETAYAKTGNTLIDKLNTDLYLLENRDHPEKFVKVVKRFELPKGLTPMDWTRPGVDPLKELGLLK
;
A
#
# COMPACT_ATOMS: atom_id res chain seq x y z
N MET A 1 -29.80 -72.11 12.17
CA MET A 1 -28.86 -71.39 11.26
C MET A 1 -29.60 -70.19 10.68
N HIS A 2 -28.93 -69.01 10.65
CA HIS A 2 -29.26 -67.74 9.97
C HIS A 2 -30.59 -67.03 10.35
N LYS A 3 -30.68 -65.90 11.08
CA LYS A 3 -30.07 -64.53 11.09
C LYS A 3 -30.39 -63.61 9.90
N GLY A 4 -31.07 -62.49 10.20
CA GLY A 4 -30.98 -61.14 9.56
C GLY A 4 -31.65 -60.98 8.20
N THR A 5 -32.21 -59.83 7.79
CA THR A 5 -31.75 -58.46 8.06
C THR A 5 -32.85 -57.44 7.69
N VAL A 6 -33.12 -56.48 8.57
CA VAL A 6 -33.90 -55.25 8.30
C VAL A 6 -32.99 -54.27 7.54
N ARG A 7 -33.43 -53.82 6.37
CA ARG A 7 -32.72 -52.77 5.60
C ARG A 7 -33.03 -51.39 6.21
N ASN A 8 -32.04 -50.82 6.89
CA ASN A 8 -32.00 -49.38 7.20
C ASN A 8 -31.70 -48.60 5.91
N ALA A 9 -32.57 -47.65 5.57
CA ALA A 9 -32.31 -46.66 4.54
C ALA A 9 -31.24 -45.68 5.04
N VAL A 10 -30.06 -45.72 4.44
CA VAL A 10 -28.98 -44.77 4.66
C VAL A 10 -29.30 -43.51 3.85
N PHE A 11 -29.69 -42.42 4.52
CA PHE A 11 -29.68 -41.09 3.93
C PHE A 11 -28.22 -40.68 3.67
N GLY A 12 -27.89 -40.43 2.39
CA GLY A 12 -26.52 -40.21 1.94
C GLY A 12 -25.94 -38.81 2.24
N PRO A 13 -24.60 -38.64 2.12
CA PRO A 13 -23.86 -37.42 2.45
C PRO A 13 -24.18 -36.18 1.58
N ALA A 14 -24.96 -36.34 0.51
CA ALA A 14 -25.31 -35.25 -0.40
C ALA A 14 -26.24 -34.18 0.24
N LEU A 15 -27.09 -34.57 1.20
CA LEU A 15 -28.00 -33.63 1.87
C LEU A 15 -27.26 -32.73 2.88
N ALA A 16 -26.19 -33.24 3.52
CA ALA A 16 -25.38 -32.47 4.46
C ALA A 16 -24.52 -31.40 3.77
N VAL A 17 -24.02 -31.68 2.56
CA VAL A 17 -23.24 -30.72 1.76
C VAL A 17 -24.12 -29.58 1.23
N LEU A 18 -25.35 -29.88 0.81
CA LEU A 18 -26.29 -28.86 0.32
C LEU A 18 -26.78 -27.92 1.45
N VAL A 19 -27.00 -28.45 2.65
CA VAL A 19 -27.38 -27.66 3.83
C VAL A 19 -26.21 -26.77 4.31
N MET A 20 -24.97 -27.26 4.33
CA MET A 20 -23.81 -26.40 4.65
C MET A 20 -23.62 -25.26 3.64
N LEU A 21 -23.77 -25.51 2.33
CA LEU A 21 -23.65 -24.46 1.31
C LEU A 21 -24.75 -23.39 1.43
N ALA A 22 -25.98 -23.78 1.77
CA ALA A 22 -27.09 -22.86 1.98
C ALA A 22 -26.91 -21.99 3.25
N PHE A 23 -26.41 -22.58 4.34
CA PHE A 23 -26.14 -21.84 5.59
C PHE A 23 -24.97 -20.85 5.45
N VAL A 24 -23.88 -21.24 4.78
CA VAL A 24 -22.73 -20.35 4.52
C VAL A 24 -23.13 -19.20 3.59
N GLY A 25 -23.90 -19.47 2.52
CA GLY A 25 -24.36 -18.43 1.59
C GLY A 25 -25.29 -17.39 2.24
N THR A 26 -26.17 -17.82 3.14
CA THR A 26 -27.12 -16.91 3.83
C THR A 26 -26.41 -16.02 4.86
N CYS A 27 -25.40 -16.55 5.55
CA CYS A 27 -24.58 -15.80 6.52
C CYS A 27 -23.71 -14.74 5.81
N CYS A 28 -23.11 -15.08 4.67
CA CYS A 28 -22.30 -14.15 3.87
C CYS A 28 -23.13 -13.00 3.24
N ALA A 29 -24.36 -13.27 2.79
CA ALA A 29 -25.25 -12.21 2.31
C ALA A 29 -25.59 -11.24 3.46
N ALA A 30 -26.11 -11.77 4.57
CA ALA A 30 -26.48 -10.95 5.72
C ALA A 30 -25.32 -10.09 6.27
N SER A 31 -24.09 -10.63 6.28
CA SER A 31 -22.90 -9.85 6.66
C SER A 31 -22.51 -8.79 5.62
N TYR A 32 -22.68 -9.07 4.33
CA TYR A 32 -22.49 -8.07 3.27
C TYR A 32 -23.48 -6.90 3.38
N GLU A 33 -24.79 -7.15 3.55
CA GLU A 33 -25.78 -6.06 3.70
C GLU A 33 -25.55 -5.25 4.98
N ALA A 34 -25.16 -5.91 6.08
CA ALA A 34 -24.83 -5.25 7.34
C ALA A 34 -23.58 -4.36 7.17
N ALA A 35 -22.52 -4.87 6.52
CA ALA A 35 -21.34 -4.09 6.18
C ALA A 35 -21.67 -2.90 5.27
N SER A 36 -22.52 -3.10 4.25
CA SER A 36 -22.97 -2.02 3.36
C SER A 36 -23.73 -0.94 4.11
N SER A 37 -24.61 -1.33 5.04
CA SER A 37 -25.33 -0.40 5.90
C SER A 37 -24.37 0.38 6.80
N LEU A 38 -23.38 -0.29 7.39
CA LEU A 38 -22.32 0.36 8.18
C LEU A 38 -21.51 1.36 7.35
N GLY A 39 -21.10 0.99 6.13
CA GLY A 39 -20.38 1.89 5.22
C GLY A 39 -21.18 3.13 4.84
N ARG A 40 -22.50 2.99 4.60
CA ARG A 40 -23.41 4.13 4.37
C ARG A 40 -23.49 5.04 5.59
N ALA A 41 -23.65 4.46 6.79
CA ALA A 41 -23.71 5.20 8.04
C ALA A 41 -22.39 5.96 8.30
N ALA A 42 -21.24 5.32 8.03
CA ALA A 42 -19.93 5.94 8.20
C ALA A 42 -19.76 7.14 7.27
N ALA A 43 -20.11 6.99 5.99
CA ALA A 43 -20.07 8.10 5.04
C ALA A 43 -21.00 9.25 5.46
N GLN A 44 -22.24 8.96 5.87
CA GLN A 44 -23.19 10.00 6.29
C GLN A 44 -22.71 10.76 7.53
N GLU A 45 -22.22 10.05 8.55
CA GLU A 45 -21.71 10.66 9.77
C GLU A 45 -20.41 11.44 9.50
N ALA A 46 -19.54 10.96 8.62
CA ALA A 46 -18.34 11.68 8.19
C ALA A 46 -18.70 13.02 7.52
N LEU A 47 -19.62 13.01 6.55
CA LEU A 47 -20.06 14.23 5.86
C LEU A 47 -20.74 15.22 6.81
N LYS A 48 -21.48 14.73 7.81
CA LYS A 48 -22.07 15.55 8.86
C LYS A 48 -21.01 16.21 9.73
N GLN A 49 -19.99 15.47 10.17
CA GLN A 49 -18.88 16.02 10.97
C GLN A 49 -18.09 17.07 10.19
N ILE A 50 -17.75 16.79 8.92
CA ILE A 50 -17.06 17.76 8.06
C ILE A 50 -17.90 19.03 7.88
N LYS A 51 -19.22 18.90 7.65
CA LYS A 51 -20.11 20.06 7.53
C LYS A 51 -20.17 20.87 8.83
N ALA A 52 -20.24 20.21 9.98
CA ALA A 52 -20.27 20.87 11.28
C ALA A 52 -18.99 21.66 11.53
N GLU A 53 -17.82 21.09 11.21
CA GLU A 53 -16.52 21.71 11.44
C GLU A 53 -16.19 22.81 10.42
N SER A 54 -16.50 22.60 9.14
CA SER A 54 -16.15 23.55 8.07
C SER A 54 -17.20 24.64 7.82
N GLY A 55 -18.43 24.45 8.32
CA GLY A 55 -19.59 25.28 7.96
C GLY A 55 -20.06 25.12 6.51
N LYS A 56 -19.41 24.27 5.70
CA LYS A 56 -19.71 24.07 4.27
C LYS A 56 -20.19 22.65 4.02
N LYS A 57 -21.13 22.50 3.08
CA LYS A 57 -21.60 21.18 2.65
C LYS A 57 -20.52 20.54 1.77
N PRO A 58 -20.00 19.34 2.09
CA PRO A 58 -19.02 18.67 1.25
C PRO A 58 -19.58 18.34 -0.14
N VAL A 59 -18.73 18.39 -1.16
CA VAL A 59 -19.11 18.14 -2.55
C VAL A 59 -18.53 16.80 -3.00
N ARG A 60 -19.36 15.94 -3.61
CA ARG A 60 -18.96 14.57 -4.01
C ARG A 60 -17.71 14.49 -4.88
N GLY A 61 -17.45 15.50 -5.73
CA GLY A 61 -16.25 15.57 -6.57
C GLY A 61 -14.95 15.84 -5.80
N ASP A 62 -15.08 16.27 -4.54
CA ASP A 62 -13.97 16.69 -3.70
C ASP A 62 -13.61 15.69 -2.60
N LEU A 63 -14.31 14.56 -2.54
CA LEU A 63 -14.12 13.57 -1.50
C LEU A 63 -13.06 12.54 -1.88
N ILE A 64 -12.20 12.23 -0.92
CA ILE A 64 -11.31 11.07 -0.92
C ILE A 64 -11.70 10.22 0.28
N VAL A 65 -12.06 8.98 0.03
CA VAL A 65 -12.45 8.00 1.05
C VAL A 65 -11.31 7.01 1.23
N MET A 66 -10.90 6.79 2.46
CA MET A 66 -9.89 5.79 2.83
C MET A 66 -10.47 4.87 3.89
N THR A 67 -10.13 3.60 3.84
CA THR A 67 -10.58 2.59 4.80
C THR A 67 -9.71 1.35 4.69
N ASP A 68 -9.69 0.52 5.73
CA ASP A 68 -9.19 -0.85 5.67
C ASP A 68 -10.31 -1.89 5.49
N ALA A 69 -11.54 -1.45 5.22
CA ALA A 69 -12.63 -2.32 4.82
C ALA A 69 -12.23 -3.17 3.60
N GLY A 70 -12.61 -4.44 3.64
CA GLY A 70 -12.17 -5.47 2.69
C GLY A 70 -10.93 -6.23 3.13
N TYR A 71 -10.16 -5.70 4.09
CA TYR A 71 -9.12 -6.42 4.82
C TYR A 71 -9.60 -6.77 6.23
N ALA A 72 -9.92 -5.75 7.03
CA ALA A 72 -10.35 -5.92 8.41
C ALA A 72 -11.67 -6.72 8.49
N GLU A 73 -11.77 -7.62 9.46
CA GLU A 73 -12.97 -8.40 9.73
C GLU A 73 -13.61 -8.00 11.06
N ILE A 74 -14.94 -8.07 11.12
CA ILE A 74 -15.69 -7.95 12.38
C ILE A 74 -16.22 -9.33 12.72
N GLU A 75 -15.79 -9.88 13.86
CA GLU A 75 -16.22 -11.22 14.32
C GLU A 75 -15.98 -12.32 13.27
N GLY A 76 -14.89 -12.21 12.51
CA GLY A 76 -14.54 -13.16 11.43
C GLY A 76 -15.39 -13.01 10.16
N GLN A 77 -16.18 -11.93 10.05
CA GLN A 77 -16.99 -11.63 8.88
C GLN A 77 -16.34 -10.55 8.01
N PRO A 78 -16.43 -10.69 6.67
CA PRO A 78 -15.82 -9.75 5.74
C PRO A 78 -16.54 -8.40 5.75
N THR A 79 -15.78 -7.33 5.48
CA THR A 79 -16.28 -5.95 5.50
C THR A 79 -16.42 -5.34 4.10
N MET A 80 -16.28 -6.15 3.04
CA MET A 80 -16.33 -5.70 1.62
C MET A 80 -17.58 -4.86 1.30
N GLY A 81 -18.74 -5.22 1.86
CA GLY A 81 -19.98 -4.46 1.63
C GLY A 81 -19.89 -2.99 2.05
N ALA A 82 -19.05 -2.66 3.04
CA ALA A 82 -18.84 -1.29 3.49
C ALA A 82 -18.24 -0.40 2.39
N LEU A 83 -17.42 -0.95 1.50
CA LEU A 83 -16.86 -0.23 0.34
C LEU A 83 -17.98 0.28 -0.59
N ASP A 84 -18.97 -0.56 -0.87
CA ASP A 84 -20.11 -0.20 -1.70
C ASP A 84 -21.04 0.78 -0.98
N GLY A 85 -21.19 0.62 0.33
CA GLY A 85 -21.93 1.56 1.18
C GLY A 85 -21.34 2.96 1.18
N LEU A 86 -20.02 3.07 1.35
CA LEU A 86 -19.26 4.32 1.27
C LEU A 86 -19.41 4.95 -0.13
N SER A 87 -19.24 4.14 -1.17
CA SER A 87 -19.33 4.58 -2.58
C SER A 87 -20.72 5.13 -2.92
N ALA A 88 -21.78 4.47 -2.46
CA ALA A 88 -23.16 4.90 -2.73
C ALA A 88 -23.49 6.29 -2.16
N VAL A 89 -22.90 6.66 -1.02
CA VAL A 89 -23.14 7.96 -0.37
C VAL A 89 -22.22 9.04 -0.94
N THR A 90 -20.92 8.74 -1.02
CA THR A 90 -19.86 9.71 -1.36
C THR A 90 -19.66 9.88 -2.87
N GLY A 91 -19.97 8.85 -3.68
CA GLY A 91 -19.60 8.79 -5.09
C GLY A 91 -18.11 8.53 -5.33
N ALA A 92 -17.33 8.27 -4.27
CA ALA A 92 -15.97 7.79 -4.37
C ALA A 92 -15.97 6.37 -4.96
N SER A 93 -14.93 6.05 -5.72
CA SER A 93 -14.74 4.69 -6.24
C SER A 93 -13.28 4.47 -6.61
N ARG A 94 -12.90 3.21 -6.70
CA ARG A 94 -11.57 2.78 -7.13
C ARG A 94 -11.25 3.30 -8.54
N GLY A 95 -12.20 3.21 -9.46
CA GLY A 95 -12.05 3.70 -10.85
C GLY A 95 -11.87 5.22 -10.96
N ARG A 96 -12.38 5.99 -9.99
CA ARG A 96 -12.16 7.44 -9.90
C ARG A 96 -10.92 7.80 -9.07
N ASN A 97 -10.15 6.81 -8.63
CA ASN A 97 -8.98 6.99 -7.76
C ASN A 97 -9.29 7.80 -6.47
N THR A 98 -10.50 7.62 -5.92
CA THR A 98 -11.02 8.37 -4.76
C THR A 98 -11.52 7.48 -3.64
N LEU A 99 -11.63 6.16 -3.85
CA LEU A 99 -11.80 5.17 -2.79
C LEU A 99 -10.49 4.39 -2.67
N ILE A 100 -9.84 4.54 -1.52
CA ILE A 100 -8.52 4.02 -1.23
C ILE A 100 -8.64 2.93 -0.17
N GLU A 101 -8.30 1.71 -0.57
CA GLU A 101 -8.36 0.52 0.26
C GLU A 101 -6.95 0.29 0.85
N LEU A 102 -6.70 0.81 2.05
CA LEU A 102 -5.40 0.66 2.69
C LEU A 102 -5.28 -0.73 3.30
N HIS A 103 -4.22 -1.45 2.92
CA HIS A 103 -3.95 -2.80 3.41
C HIS A 103 -3.93 -2.84 4.94
N ALA A 104 -4.45 -3.92 5.51
CA ALA A 104 -4.46 -4.17 6.94
C ALA A 104 -4.48 -5.67 7.23
N SER A 105 -4.24 -6.03 8.50
CA SER A 105 -4.52 -7.38 8.97
C SER A 105 -6.03 -7.59 9.03
N TYR A 106 -6.50 -8.82 8.81
CA TYR A 106 -7.90 -9.18 9.03
C TYR A 106 -8.34 -8.97 10.50
N THR A 107 -7.38 -8.92 11.43
CA THR A 107 -7.62 -8.63 12.86
C THR A 107 -7.57 -7.14 13.23
N SER A 108 -7.30 -6.26 12.28
CA SER A 108 -7.24 -4.82 12.55
C SER A 108 -8.63 -4.27 12.89
N PRO A 109 -8.73 -3.26 13.79
CA PRO A 109 -9.98 -2.55 14.01
C PRO A 109 -10.45 -1.87 12.72
N LEU A 110 -11.70 -2.09 12.31
CA LEU A 110 -12.27 -1.48 11.12
C LEU A 110 -12.41 0.03 11.29
N TRP A 111 -11.90 0.80 10.33
CA TRP A 111 -12.04 2.26 10.33
C TRP A 111 -12.39 2.84 8.96
N PHE A 112 -12.92 4.06 8.99
CA PHE A 112 -13.33 4.84 7.83
C PHE A 112 -12.82 6.26 7.95
N ALA A 113 -12.27 6.80 6.86
CA ALA A 113 -11.88 8.20 6.77
C ALA A 113 -12.45 8.83 5.50
N VAL A 114 -13.01 10.04 5.63
CA VAL A 114 -13.47 10.84 4.49
C VAL A 114 -12.79 12.20 4.57
N TYR A 115 -11.98 12.50 3.56
CA TYR A 115 -11.29 13.76 3.39
C TYR A 115 -12.00 14.61 2.34
N ASP A 116 -12.34 15.85 2.71
CA ASP A 116 -12.89 16.85 1.80
C ASP A 116 -11.78 17.82 1.36
N LYS A 117 -11.37 17.74 0.09
CA LYS A 117 -10.32 18.61 -0.47
C LYS A 117 -10.65 20.09 -0.32
N SER A 118 -11.93 20.46 -0.37
CA SER A 118 -12.36 21.86 -0.41
C SER A 118 -12.17 22.58 0.93
N SER A 119 -12.42 21.89 2.05
CA SER A 119 -12.24 22.42 3.40
C SER A 119 -10.93 21.99 4.05
N GLY A 120 -10.27 20.96 3.51
CA GLY A 120 -9.10 20.32 4.11
C GLY A 120 -9.40 19.48 5.35
N GLN A 121 -10.69 19.23 5.63
CA GLN A 121 -11.12 18.47 6.81
C GLN A 121 -11.17 16.98 6.49
N CYS A 122 -10.69 16.15 7.40
CA CYS A 122 -10.83 14.71 7.35
C CYS A 122 -11.61 14.22 8.56
N ALA A 123 -12.75 13.57 8.32
CA ALA A 123 -13.47 12.84 9.36
C ALA A 123 -12.97 11.40 9.45
N TYR A 124 -12.90 10.88 10.66
CA TYR A 124 -12.44 9.54 11.01
C TYR A 124 -13.45 8.85 11.93
N LEU A 125 -13.74 7.59 11.63
CA LEU A 125 -14.66 6.75 12.40
C LEU A 125 -14.08 5.35 12.56
N GLU A 126 -14.28 4.75 13.73
CA GLU A 126 -13.96 3.34 14.00
C GLU A 126 -15.23 2.56 14.34
N ALA A 127 -15.32 1.31 13.91
CA ALA A 127 -16.43 0.43 14.20
C ALA A 127 -15.92 -0.91 14.76
N ALA A 128 -16.53 -1.35 15.86
CA ALA A 128 -16.27 -2.67 16.44
C ALA A 128 -17.33 -3.72 16.06
N THR A 129 -18.51 -3.28 15.59
CA THR A 129 -19.63 -4.15 15.20
C THR A 129 -20.34 -3.60 13.96
N PHE A 130 -21.13 -4.44 13.29
CA PHE A 130 -21.99 -3.99 12.19
C PHE A 130 -23.22 -3.20 12.65
N GLY A 131 -23.45 -3.05 13.95
CA GLY A 131 -24.63 -2.37 14.52
C GLY A 131 -24.69 -0.85 14.30
N GLY A 132 -23.75 -0.27 13.55
CA GLY A 132 -23.75 1.15 13.18
C GLY A 132 -23.31 2.12 14.28
N THR A 133 -22.97 1.62 15.47
CA THR A 133 -22.39 2.44 16.55
C THR A 133 -20.88 2.54 16.38
N PHE A 134 -20.37 3.75 16.20
CA PHE A 134 -18.94 4.03 16.08
C PHE A 134 -18.28 4.21 17.45
N THR A 135 -17.16 3.51 17.68
CA THR A 135 -16.34 3.61 18.90
C THR A 135 -15.53 4.91 18.92
N ALA A 136 -15.17 5.43 17.75
CA ALA A 136 -14.52 6.72 17.59
C ALA A 136 -15.21 7.54 16.49
N LYS A 137 -15.27 8.86 16.69
CA LYS A 137 -15.78 9.85 15.73
C LYS A 137 -15.00 11.15 15.92
N ARG A 138 -14.15 11.49 14.96
CA ARG A 138 -13.24 12.63 15.06
C ARG A 138 -13.18 13.35 13.72
N VAL A 139 -12.81 14.63 13.76
CA VAL A 139 -12.54 15.44 12.57
C VAL A 139 -11.33 16.31 12.83
N ALA A 140 -10.44 16.41 11.85
CA ALA A 140 -9.27 17.29 11.92
C ALA A 140 -8.93 17.84 10.53
N ARG A 141 -8.40 19.06 10.52
CA ARG A 141 -7.90 19.69 9.29
C ARG A 141 -6.49 19.17 8.99
N VAL A 142 -6.29 18.62 7.80
CA VAL A 142 -5.08 17.88 7.43
C VAL A 142 -4.58 18.17 6.01
N ASP A 143 -5.10 19.21 5.35
CA ASP A 143 -4.55 19.64 4.07
C ASP A 143 -3.12 20.19 4.23
N ILE A 144 -2.24 19.85 3.29
CA ILE A 144 -0.83 20.19 3.38
C ILE A 144 -0.58 21.71 3.45
N ALA A 145 -1.42 22.53 2.80
CA ALA A 145 -1.27 23.98 2.84
C ALA A 145 -1.46 24.51 4.26
N TRP A 146 -2.51 24.06 4.96
CA TRP A 146 -2.73 24.39 6.36
C TRP A 146 -1.66 23.84 7.28
N LEU A 147 -1.28 22.56 7.11
CA LEU A 147 -0.24 21.92 7.92
C LEU A 147 1.09 22.69 7.86
N ARG A 148 1.49 23.16 6.67
CA ARG A 148 2.70 23.98 6.48
C ARG A 148 2.56 25.35 7.12
N ALA A 149 1.47 26.05 6.84
CA ALA A 149 1.26 27.42 7.31
C ALA A 149 1.07 27.51 8.84
N ASN A 150 0.68 26.41 9.49
CA ASN A 150 0.33 26.37 10.91
C ASN A 150 1.08 25.25 11.65
N ALA A 151 2.36 25.02 11.34
CA ALA A 151 3.13 23.86 11.82
C ALA A 151 3.06 23.64 13.34
N GLU A 152 3.15 24.69 14.16
CA GLU A 152 3.04 24.58 15.62
C GLU A 152 1.65 24.14 16.08
N GLN A 153 0.59 24.72 15.50
CA GLN A 153 -0.78 24.31 15.80
C GLN A 153 -1.05 22.90 15.29
N ALA A 154 -0.57 22.57 14.09
CA ALA A 154 -0.68 21.25 13.50
C ALA A 154 0.02 20.21 14.38
N LYS A 155 1.19 20.51 14.95
CA LYS A 155 1.88 19.64 15.90
C LYS A 155 1.01 19.32 17.11
N GLN A 156 0.41 20.33 17.74
CA GLN A 156 -0.49 20.13 18.88
C GLN A 156 -1.70 19.26 18.51
N VAL A 157 -2.31 19.50 17.35
CA VAL A 157 -3.44 18.69 16.87
C VAL A 157 -3.00 17.23 16.66
N LEU A 158 -1.87 16.99 16.01
CA LEU A 158 -1.37 15.64 15.72
C LEU A 158 -0.97 14.87 16.98
N GLU A 159 -0.47 15.55 18.02
CA GLU A 159 -0.16 14.94 19.32
C GLU A 159 -1.40 14.38 20.04
N THR A 160 -2.60 14.93 19.75
CA THR A 160 -3.86 14.38 20.28
C THR A 160 -4.29 13.07 19.61
N LYS A 161 -3.59 12.62 18.57
CA LYS A 161 -3.91 11.45 17.76
C LYS A 161 -5.37 11.47 17.26
N PRO A 162 -5.74 12.45 16.43
CA PRO A 162 -7.13 12.63 16.01
C PRO A 162 -7.69 11.42 15.25
N PHE A 163 -6.83 10.52 14.73
CA PHE A 163 -7.22 9.32 13.99
C PHE A 163 -6.76 8.03 14.67
N GLY A 164 -6.61 8.04 15.99
CA GLY A 164 -6.39 6.83 16.78
C GLY A 164 -5.04 6.15 16.51
N GLY A 165 -4.05 6.86 15.96
CA GLY A 165 -2.78 6.27 15.52
C GLY A 165 -2.66 6.08 14.00
N ASN A 166 -3.73 6.34 13.24
CA ASN A 166 -3.71 6.28 11.78
C ASN A 166 -3.29 7.60 11.11
N GLU A 167 -2.73 8.57 11.86
CA GLU A 167 -2.42 9.91 11.34
C GLU A 167 -1.51 9.83 10.12
N PHE A 168 -0.42 9.08 10.20
CA PHE A 168 0.50 8.96 9.08
C PHE A 168 -0.16 8.30 7.86
N ARG A 169 -0.90 7.20 8.07
CA ARG A 169 -1.59 6.44 7.01
C ARG A 169 -2.59 7.30 6.24
N ILE A 170 -3.46 8.00 6.97
CA ILE A 170 -4.56 8.78 6.41
C ILE A 170 -4.06 10.09 5.82
N ILE A 171 -3.22 10.84 6.55
CA ILE A 171 -2.82 12.19 6.13
C ILE A 171 -1.93 12.11 4.88
N THR A 172 -1.01 11.15 4.79
CA THR A 172 -0.14 11.06 3.62
C THR A 172 -0.88 10.56 2.38
N ALA A 173 -1.76 9.54 2.52
CA ALA A 173 -2.56 9.04 1.42
C ALA A 173 -3.55 10.11 0.91
N ALA A 174 -4.27 10.80 1.80
CA ALA A 174 -5.23 11.85 1.44
C ALA A 174 -4.56 12.97 0.63
N ASN A 175 -3.42 13.47 1.11
CA ASN A 175 -2.71 14.56 0.45
C ASN A 175 -2.06 14.11 -0.86
N ALA A 176 -1.56 12.87 -0.96
CA ALA A 176 -1.04 12.35 -2.22
C ALA A 176 -2.12 12.27 -3.31
N VAL A 177 -3.29 11.73 -2.97
CA VAL A 177 -4.42 11.65 -3.91
C VAL A 177 -4.93 13.05 -4.27
N ALA A 178 -5.01 13.97 -3.29
CA ALA A 178 -5.39 15.35 -3.52
C ALA A 178 -4.38 16.10 -4.42
N ALA A 179 -3.09 15.77 -4.34
CA ALA A 179 -2.04 16.28 -5.21
C ALA A 179 -1.99 15.61 -6.60
N GLY A 180 -2.92 14.70 -6.91
CA GLY A 180 -3.01 14.07 -8.21
C GLY A 180 -2.10 12.85 -8.39
N ALA A 181 -1.83 12.10 -7.32
CA ALA A 181 -1.13 10.82 -7.43
C ALA A 181 -1.78 9.91 -8.48
N ALA A 182 -0.95 9.37 -9.37
CA ALA A 182 -1.40 8.43 -10.40
C ALA A 182 -1.97 7.16 -9.76
N ALA A 183 -2.90 6.47 -10.44
CA ALA A 183 -3.50 5.25 -9.92
C ALA A 183 -2.46 4.18 -9.54
N SER A 184 -1.36 4.06 -10.30
CA SER A 184 -0.24 3.16 -9.98
C SER A 184 0.43 3.52 -8.65
N THR A 185 0.69 4.80 -8.39
CA THR A 185 1.20 5.30 -7.10
C THR A 185 0.25 4.95 -5.96
N VAL A 186 -1.05 5.15 -6.17
CA VAL A 186 -2.07 4.80 -5.18
C VAL A 186 -2.07 3.30 -4.89
N ARG A 187 -2.00 2.44 -5.91
CA ARG A 187 -1.91 0.98 -5.70
C ARG A 187 -0.65 0.56 -4.93
N ALA A 188 0.45 1.29 -5.08
CA ALA A 188 1.69 1.00 -4.37
C ALA A 188 1.55 1.28 -2.86
N PHE A 189 1.04 2.46 -2.49
CA PHE A 189 0.89 2.79 -1.07
C PHE A 189 -0.34 2.14 -0.41
N GLU A 190 -1.36 1.76 -1.18
CA GLU A 190 -2.46 0.93 -0.66
C GLU A 190 -1.92 -0.42 -0.20
N PHE A 191 -1.10 -1.06 -1.01
CA PHE A 191 -0.47 -2.33 -0.65
C PHE A 191 0.48 -2.18 0.54
N HIS A 192 1.23 -1.08 0.62
CA HIS A 192 2.10 -0.79 1.76
C HIS A 192 1.37 -0.32 3.03
N ASP A 193 0.08 0.03 2.94
CA ASP A 193 -0.77 0.60 4.01
C ASP A 193 -0.64 2.11 4.31
N HIS A 194 0.36 2.79 3.76
CA HIS A 194 0.54 4.24 3.83
C HIS A 194 1.50 4.77 2.77
N PHE A 195 1.47 6.09 2.52
CA PHE A 195 2.43 6.75 1.64
C PHE A 195 3.60 7.32 2.44
N CYS A 196 4.83 6.97 2.08
CA CYS A 196 6.06 7.42 2.76
C CYS A 196 7.26 7.52 1.80
N PRO A 197 8.38 8.14 2.22
CA PRO A 197 9.53 8.33 1.32
C PRO A 197 10.12 7.00 0.83
N GLY A 198 10.03 5.95 1.64
CA GLY A 198 10.43 4.61 1.24
C GLY A 198 9.58 4.06 0.08
N VAL A 199 8.25 4.18 0.14
CA VAL A 199 7.36 3.82 -0.98
C VAL A 199 7.63 4.70 -2.20
N SER A 200 7.78 6.01 -1.99
CA SER A 200 8.15 6.98 -3.04
C SER A 200 9.42 6.57 -3.79
N SER A 201 10.45 6.08 -3.09
CA SER A 201 11.67 5.57 -3.75
C SER A 201 11.43 4.36 -4.65
N GLY A 202 10.57 3.42 -4.25
CA GLY A 202 10.22 2.27 -5.08
C GLY A 202 9.42 2.64 -6.32
N ILE A 203 8.50 3.61 -6.19
CA ILE A 203 7.78 4.20 -7.32
C ILE A 203 8.76 4.84 -8.31
N LEU A 204 9.70 5.65 -7.81
CA LEU A 204 10.71 6.30 -8.65
C LEU A 204 11.63 5.30 -9.35
N MET A 205 12.04 4.21 -8.67
CA MET A 205 12.77 3.12 -9.30
C MET A 205 11.97 2.46 -10.41
N ALA A 206 10.68 2.17 -10.19
CA ALA A 206 9.81 1.59 -11.23
C ALA A 206 9.67 2.52 -12.45
N GLU A 207 9.48 3.82 -12.23
CA GLU A 207 9.44 4.83 -13.30
C GLU A 207 10.78 4.96 -14.03
N TYR A 208 11.91 4.87 -13.32
CA TYR A 208 13.24 4.85 -13.93
C TYR A 208 13.39 3.63 -14.87
N LEU A 209 13.01 2.44 -14.42
CA LEU A 209 13.08 1.21 -15.20
C LEU A 209 12.22 1.28 -16.46
N LYS A 210 10.99 1.76 -16.34
CA LYS A 210 10.06 1.94 -17.47
C LYS A 210 10.67 2.78 -18.60
N ARG A 211 11.49 3.78 -18.25
CA ARG A 211 12.15 4.69 -19.19
C ARG A 211 13.49 4.17 -19.71
N ASN A 212 14.27 3.47 -18.87
CA ASN A 212 15.70 3.22 -19.11
C ASN A 212 16.11 1.75 -19.17
N PHE A 213 15.23 0.82 -18.80
CA PHE A 213 15.56 -0.60 -18.71
C PHE A 213 14.32 -1.49 -18.86
N ALA A 214 13.57 -1.34 -19.96
CA ALA A 214 12.32 -2.06 -20.25
C ALA A 214 12.35 -3.57 -19.90
N PRO A 215 11.24 -4.17 -19.46
CA PRO A 215 11.21 -5.56 -19.00
C PRO A 215 11.54 -6.54 -20.13
N GLY A 216 12.06 -7.72 -19.75
CA GLY A 216 12.20 -8.84 -20.67
C GLY A 216 10.87 -9.55 -20.92
N PRO A 217 10.84 -10.61 -21.74
CA PRO A 217 9.62 -11.37 -22.04
C PRO A 217 8.90 -11.96 -20.83
N ARG A 218 9.63 -12.13 -19.71
CA ARG A 218 9.11 -12.67 -18.44
C ARG A 218 8.95 -11.61 -17.35
N GLY A 219 9.05 -10.33 -17.70
CA GLY A 219 9.13 -9.25 -16.72
C GLY A 219 10.53 -9.10 -16.15
N TYR A 220 10.60 -8.63 -14.91
CA TYR A 220 11.85 -8.50 -14.15
C TYR A 220 12.01 -9.66 -13.15
N PHE A 221 13.27 -9.97 -12.83
CA PHE A 221 13.61 -10.55 -11.53
C PHE A 221 14.17 -9.43 -10.66
N VAL A 222 13.70 -9.29 -9.43
CA VAL A 222 14.09 -8.23 -8.50
C VAL A 222 14.83 -8.82 -7.32
N HIS A 223 16.01 -8.30 -7.02
CA HIS A 223 16.85 -8.73 -5.90
C HIS A 223 17.10 -7.53 -4.99
N SER A 224 16.38 -7.46 -3.88
CA SER A 224 16.60 -6.42 -2.87
C SER A 224 17.90 -6.70 -2.12
N LEU A 225 18.82 -5.73 -2.13
CA LEU A 225 20.09 -5.78 -1.42
C LEU A 225 20.01 -5.15 -0.03
N ASN A 226 18.94 -4.41 0.25
CA ASN A 226 18.67 -3.76 1.53
C ASN A 226 17.16 -3.43 1.59
N PRO A 227 16.32 -4.23 2.24
CA PRO A 227 14.87 -4.07 2.20
C PRO A 227 14.36 -2.91 3.04
N TRP A 228 13.40 -2.17 2.48
CA TRP A 228 12.54 -1.20 3.17
C TRP A 228 11.23 -1.03 2.38
N CYS A 229 10.39 -0.06 2.71
CA CYS A 229 9.08 0.19 2.08
C CYS A 229 9.06 0.22 0.53
N LYS A 230 10.21 0.42 -0.14
CA LYS A 230 10.28 0.33 -1.60
C LYS A 230 9.89 -1.05 -2.13
N GLU A 231 10.14 -2.12 -1.36
CA GLU A 231 9.87 -3.48 -1.84
C GLU A 231 8.39 -3.66 -2.14
N ASP A 232 7.51 -3.12 -1.30
CA ASP A 232 6.06 -3.20 -1.48
C ASP A 232 5.59 -2.44 -2.73
N ALA A 233 6.20 -1.29 -3.01
CA ALA A 233 5.99 -0.60 -4.27
C ALA A 233 6.48 -1.42 -5.47
N LEU A 234 7.66 -2.03 -5.40
CA LEU A 234 8.21 -2.84 -6.49
C LEU A 234 7.40 -4.12 -6.74
N LEU A 235 6.95 -4.80 -5.67
CA LEU A 235 6.05 -5.96 -5.74
C LEU A 235 4.76 -5.61 -6.48
N SER A 236 4.13 -4.50 -6.08
CA SER A 236 2.86 -4.02 -6.65
C SER A 236 3.02 -3.54 -8.11
N LEU A 237 4.05 -2.73 -8.39
CA LEU A 237 4.21 -2.06 -9.69
C LEU A 237 4.86 -2.92 -10.77
N LEU A 238 5.82 -3.78 -10.40
CA LEU A 238 6.57 -4.59 -11.36
C LEU A 238 5.98 -5.99 -11.52
N ASN A 239 5.01 -6.36 -10.67
CA ASN A 239 4.39 -7.68 -10.67
C ASN A 239 5.41 -8.83 -10.51
N ALA A 240 6.56 -8.52 -9.89
CA ALA A 240 7.63 -9.44 -9.57
C ALA A 240 7.41 -9.85 -8.11
N THR A 241 7.09 -11.12 -7.83
CA THR A 241 6.75 -11.56 -6.48
C THR A 241 7.46 -12.87 -6.12
N PRO A 242 7.69 -13.16 -4.82
CA PRO A 242 8.28 -14.44 -4.41
C PRO A 242 7.49 -15.65 -4.92
N GLY A 243 6.15 -15.58 -4.88
CA GLY A 243 5.28 -16.65 -5.41
C GLY A 243 5.41 -16.85 -6.92
N LYS A 244 5.80 -15.81 -7.66
CA LYS A 244 6.15 -15.89 -9.09
C LYS A 244 7.62 -16.21 -9.35
N GLN A 245 8.37 -16.53 -8.29
CA GLN A 245 9.81 -16.80 -8.34
C GLN A 245 10.60 -15.68 -9.04
N SER A 246 10.15 -14.43 -8.89
CA SER A 246 10.73 -13.24 -9.54
C SER A 246 11.20 -12.20 -8.53
N TYR A 247 11.27 -12.55 -7.24
CA TYR A 247 11.72 -11.67 -6.18
C TYR A 247 12.60 -12.39 -5.18
N TYR A 248 13.66 -11.74 -4.74
CA TYR A 248 14.50 -12.19 -3.65
C TYR A 248 14.93 -11.02 -2.78
N VAL A 249 15.11 -11.27 -1.48
CA VAL A 249 15.48 -10.26 -0.49
C VAL A 249 16.69 -10.74 0.30
N SER A 250 17.74 -9.92 0.30
CA SER A 250 18.89 -10.06 1.19
C SER A 250 18.74 -9.10 2.36
N TYR A 251 18.99 -9.56 3.59
CA TYR A 251 19.01 -8.75 4.81
C TYR A 251 20.46 -8.57 5.27
N PRO A 252 21.19 -7.56 4.75
CA PRO A 252 22.60 -7.40 5.08
C PRO A 252 22.78 -6.97 6.54
N GLY A 253 23.73 -7.60 7.23
CA GLY A 253 24.22 -7.14 8.53
C GLY A 253 25.16 -5.94 8.43
N GLU A 254 25.54 -5.38 9.57
CA GLU A 254 26.41 -4.19 9.64
C GLU A 254 27.75 -4.38 8.92
N ALA A 255 28.38 -5.56 9.06
CA ALA A 255 29.65 -5.87 8.41
C ALA A 255 29.52 -5.90 6.88
N GLU A 256 28.44 -6.45 6.34
CA GLU A 256 28.18 -6.51 4.90
C GLU A 256 27.88 -5.11 4.33
N LEU A 257 27.17 -4.27 5.09
CA LEU A 257 26.96 -2.86 4.74
C LEU A 257 28.29 -2.08 4.75
N ALA A 258 29.14 -2.28 5.77
CA ALA A 258 30.43 -1.61 5.92
C ALA A 258 31.46 -2.02 4.84
N ALA A 259 31.33 -3.24 4.30
CA ALA A 259 32.18 -3.74 3.22
C ALA A 259 31.91 -3.05 1.87
N ARG A 260 30.75 -2.41 1.69
CA ARG A 260 30.40 -1.71 0.44
C ARG A 260 31.26 -0.45 0.27
N THR A 261 31.78 -0.23 -0.94
CA THR A 261 32.66 0.91 -1.25
C THR A 261 32.13 1.83 -2.33
N GLY A 262 32.62 3.08 -2.34
CA GLY A 262 32.24 4.07 -3.35
C GLY A 262 30.72 4.18 -3.51
N GLU A 263 30.26 4.08 -4.76
CA GLU A 263 28.84 4.12 -5.12
C GLU A 263 28.04 2.90 -4.63
N ALA A 264 28.70 1.76 -4.35
CA ALA A 264 28.03 0.56 -3.85
C ALA A 264 27.40 0.77 -2.47
N LYS A 265 27.82 1.79 -1.71
CA LYS A 265 27.16 2.19 -0.46
C LYS A 265 25.69 2.56 -0.67
N GLN A 266 25.33 3.02 -1.86
CA GLN A 266 23.95 3.37 -2.23
C GLN A 266 23.20 2.21 -2.88
N ALA A 267 23.84 1.07 -3.15
CA ALA A 267 23.21 -0.07 -3.82
C ALA A 267 22.04 -0.60 -2.98
N ALA A 268 20.85 -0.57 -3.56
CA ALA A 268 19.61 -0.88 -2.87
C ALA A 268 18.91 -2.11 -3.47
N THR A 269 18.85 -2.19 -4.80
CA THR A 269 18.16 -3.27 -5.52
C THR A 269 18.86 -3.58 -6.83
N ILE A 270 18.96 -4.85 -7.18
CA ILE A 270 19.35 -5.29 -8.52
C ILE A 270 18.10 -5.69 -9.29
N PHE A 271 17.96 -5.14 -10.48
CA PHE A 271 16.91 -5.50 -11.43
C PHE A 271 17.53 -6.29 -12.56
N TYR A 272 16.97 -7.46 -12.83
CA TYR A 272 17.40 -8.30 -13.93
C TYR A 272 16.28 -8.43 -14.96
N ARG A 273 16.67 -8.49 -16.24
CA ARG A 273 15.78 -8.90 -17.33
C ARG A 273 16.50 -9.88 -18.24
N GLN A 274 15.75 -10.79 -18.83
CA GLN A 274 16.31 -11.67 -19.87
C GLN A 274 16.20 -10.98 -21.23
N ASN A 275 17.31 -10.87 -21.93
CA ASN A 275 17.33 -10.42 -23.31
C ASN A 275 16.63 -11.47 -24.20
N ALA A 276 15.66 -11.02 -25.01
CA ALA A 276 14.83 -11.93 -25.78
C ALA A 276 15.60 -12.66 -26.88
N ALA A 277 16.64 -12.04 -27.45
CA ALA A 277 17.40 -12.57 -28.57
C ALA A 277 18.54 -13.49 -28.10
N SER A 278 19.43 -12.98 -27.25
CA SER A 278 20.60 -13.73 -26.77
C SER A 278 20.26 -14.76 -25.70
N LYS A 279 19.10 -14.62 -25.03
CA LYS A 279 18.71 -15.37 -23.83
C LYS A 279 19.63 -15.13 -22.61
N THR A 280 20.57 -14.20 -22.70
CA THR A 280 21.40 -13.75 -21.57
C THR A 280 20.59 -12.89 -20.62
N TRP A 281 21.06 -12.79 -19.37
CA TRP A 281 20.43 -11.94 -18.36
C TRP A 281 21.24 -10.67 -18.19
N GLU A 282 20.59 -9.54 -18.36
CA GLU A 282 21.14 -8.22 -18.09
C GLU A 282 20.73 -7.80 -16.68
N GLY A 283 21.64 -7.14 -15.97
CA GLY A 283 21.44 -6.65 -14.61
C GLY A 283 21.71 -5.16 -14.47
N LEU A 284 20.94 -4.51 -13.61
CA LEU A 284 21.04 -3.10 -13.28
C LEU A 284 20.95 -2.92 -11.77
N VAL A 285 22.03 -2.47 -11.15
CA VAL A 285 22.08 -2.13 -9.72
C VAL A 285 21.65 -0.68 -9.57
N LEU A 286 20.57 -0.45 -8.83
CA LEU A 286 20.05 0.88 -8.52
C LEU A 286 20.21 1.22 -7.04
N GLY A 287 20.50 2.48 -6.79
CA GLY A 287 20.41 3.15 -5.50
C GLY A 287 19.40 4.29 -5.52
N CYS A 288 19.08 4.81 -4.35
CA CYS A 288 18.24 6.00 -4.21
C CYS A 288 18.97 7.05 -3.37
N ASP A 289 18.95 8.28 -3.86
CA ASP A 289 19.38 9.48 -3.16
C ASP A 289 18.17 10.41 -3.06
N PHE A 290 17.69 10.61 -1.84
CA PHE A 290 16.54 11.47 -1.58
C PHE A 290 16.87 12.95 -1.70
N GLY A 291 18.17 13.31 -1.63
CA GLY A 291 18.64 14.69 -1.64
C GLY A 291 18.00 15.57 -0.57
N GLU A 292 18.21 16.87 -0.70
CA GLU A 292 17.41 17.87 0.00
C GLU A 292 16.14 18.17 -0.80
N THR A 293 15.01 18.29 -0.12
CA THR A 293 13.76 18.73 -0.76
C THR A 293 13.64 20.25 -0.66
N ALA A 294 12.87 20.86 -1.56
CA ALA A 294 12.69 22.32 -1.59
C ALA A 294 11.92 22.89 -0.39
N TYR A 295 11.48 22.05 0.54
CA TYR A 295 10.64 22.44 1.67
C TYR A 295 11.47 22.56 2.95
N ALA A 296 11.35 23.72 3.61
CA ALA A 296 11.93 23.95 4.93
C ALA A 296 11.35 22.95 5.96
N LYS A 297 12.20 22.53 6.91
CA LYS A 297 11.78 21.66 8.01
C LYS A 297 10.85 22.41 8.94
N THR A 298 9.75 21.76 9.28
CA THR A 298 8.70 22.28 10.15
C THR A 298 8.90 21.90 11.61
N GLY A 299 9.84 20.98 11.90
CA GLY A 299 10.04 20.42 13.24
C GLY A 299 9.02 19.31 13.58
N ASN A 300 8.09 19.01 12.67
CA ASN A 300 7.16 17.89 12.79
C ASN A 300 7.50 16.81 11.76
N THR A 301 7.89 15.62 12.24
CA THR A 301 8.33 14.51 11.40
C THR A 301 7.29 14.05 10.37
N LEU A 302 6.00 14.09 10.71
CA LEU A 302 4.93 13.70 9.76
C LEU A 302 4.85 14.70 8.62
N ILE A 303 4.81 16.00 8.95
CA ILE A 303 4.71 17.07 7.95
C ILE A 303 5.96 17.09 7.06
N ASP A 304 7.14 16.91 7.64
CA ASP A 304 8.41 16.88 6.90
C ASP A 304 8.53 15.67 5.97
N LYS A 305 8.01 14.50 6.38
CA LYS A 305 7.92 13.32 5.51
C LYS A 305 6.92 13.54 4.38
N LEU A 306 5.73 14.06 4.69
CA LEU A 306 4.72 14.38 3.68
C LEU A 306 5.24 15.40 2.65
N ASN A 307 5.98 16.42 3.09
CA ASN A 307 6.65 17.36 2.19
C ASN A 307 7.61 16.66 1.24
N THR A 308 8.39 15.72 1.76
CA THR A 308 9.31 14.93 0.97
C THR A 308 8.55 14.09 -0.05
N ASP A 309 7.50 13.41 0.38
CA ASP A 309 6.66 12.57 -0.48
C ASP A 309 6.00 13.34 -1.62
N LEU A 310 5.42 14.51 -1.34
CA LEU A 310 4.82 15.35 -2.37
C LEU A 310 5.85 15.91 -3.34
N TYR A 311 7.05 16.28 -2.86
CA TYR A 311 8.15 16.70 -3.73
C TYR A 311 8.59 15.59 -4.69
N LEU A 312 8.71 14.36 -4.19
CA LEU A 312 9.06 13.19 -4.99
C LEU A 312 7.95 12.87 -6.01
N LEU A 313 6.68 12.99 -5.59
CA LEU A 313 5.52 12.79 -6.46
C LEU A 313 5.45 13.82 -7.60
N GLU A 314 5.72 15.10 -7.31
CA GLU A 314 5.80 16.18 -8.29
C GLU A 314 6.93 15.95 -9.29
N ASN A 315 8.03 15.32 -8.87
CA ASN A 315 9.20 15.03 -9.71
C ASN A 315 9.24 13.60 -10.26
N ARG A 316 8.13 12.84 -10.20
CA ARG A 316 8.07 11.45 -10.68
C ARG A 316 8.43 11.25 -12.16
N ASP A 317 8.31 12.32 -12.95
CA ASP A 317 8.67 12.31 -14.36
C ASP A 317 10.17 12.50 -14.62
N HIS A 318 10.93 12.78 -13.56
CA HIS A 318 12.38 12.94 -13.55
C HIS A 318 13.06 12.04 -12.51
N PRO A 319 12.84 10.71 -12.56
CA PRO A 319 13.33 9.78 -11.55
C PRO A 319 14.86 9.74 -11.48
N GLU A 320 15.58 10.10 -12.55
CA GLU A 320 17.04 10.22 -12.60
C GLU A 320 17.62 11.23 -11.60
N LYS A 321 16.81 12.17 -11.09
CA LYS A 321 17.22 13.06 -10.01
C LYS A 321 17.52 12.28 -8.73
N PHE A 322 16.74 11.24 -8.46
CA PHE A 322 16.76 10.49 -7.19
C PHE A 322 17.31 9.08 -7.33
N VAL A 323 17.16 8.46 -8.50
CA VAL A 323 17.62 7.10 -8.77
C VAL A 323 19.02 7.13 -9.37
N LYS A 324 19.95 6.41 -8.75
CA LYS A 324 21.35 6.31 -9.20
C LYS A 324 21.61 4.92 -9.76
N VAL A 325 22.25 4.87 -10.92
CA VAL A 325 22.78 3.62 -11.48
C VAL A 325 24.14 3.37 -10.84
N VAL A 326 24.23 2.35 -10.00
CA VAL A 326 25.50 1.93 -9.39
C VAL A 326 26.30 1.07 -10.36
N LYS A 327 25.63 0.17 -11.10
CA LYS A 327 26.29 -0.71 -12.07
C LYS A 327 25.31 -1.28 -13.09
N ARG A 328 25.79 -1.44 -14.33
CA ARG A 328 25.17 -2.27 -15.38
C ARG A 328 26.06 -3.47 -15.65
N PHE A 329 25.47 -4.64 -15.89
CA PHE A 329 26.22 -5.86 -16.16
C PHE A 329 25.39 -6.86 -16.97
N GLU A 330 26.07 -7.87 -17.50
CA GLU A 330 25.45 -9.08 -18.05
C GLU A 330 25.92 -10.29 -17.22
N LEU A 331 25.01 -11.20 -16.89
CA LEU A 331 25.37 -12.45 -16.26
C LEU A 331 26.12 -13.36 -17.24
N PRO A 332 27.14 -14.10 -16.79
CA PRO A 332 27.78 -15.14 -17.59
C PRO A 332 26.77 -16.10 -18.23
N LYS A 333 27.09 -16.57 -19.44
CA LYS A 333 26.23 -17.49 -20.20
C LYS A 333 25.88 -18.72 -19.37
N GLY A 334 24.58 -19.01 -19.28
CA GLY A 334 24.05 -20.15 -18.53
C GLY A 334 23.66 -19.85 -17.08
N LEU A 335 24.10 -18.71 -16.53
CA LEU A 335 23.63 -18.27 -15.21
C LEU A 335 22.29 -17.53 -15.30
N THR A 336 21.53 -17.64 -14.22
CA THR A 336 20.28 -16.94 -13.98
C THR A 336 20.36 -16.14 -12.69
N PRO A 337 19.47 -15.15 -12.46
CA PRO A 337 19.44 -14.42 -11.21
C PRO A 337 19.31 -15.32 -9.97
N MET A 338 18.59 -16.45 -10.08
CA MET A 338 18.42 -17.41 -8.98
C MET A 338 19.74 -18.06 -8.53
N ASP A 339 20.73 -18.14 -9.41
CA ASP A 339 22.05 -18.66 -9.04
C ASP A 339 22.79 -17.73 -8.08
N TRP A 340 22.48 -16.43 -8.12
CA TRP A 340 23.00 -15.40 -7.22
C TRP A 340 22.13 -15.17 -5.98
N THR A 341 21.04 -15.92 -5.81
CA THR A 341 20.20 -15.89 -4.60
C THR A 341 20.42 -17.09 -3.69
N ARG A 342 21.41 -17.94 -4.00
CA ARG A 342 21.73 -19.12 -3.20
C ARG A 342 22.43 -18.72 -1.89
N PRO A 343 22.21 -19.45 -0.78
CA PRO A 343 22.93 -19.21 0.46
C PRO A 343 24.44 -19.18 0.24
N GLY A 344 25.11 -18.16 0.80
CA GLY A 344 26.56 -17.98 0.69
C GLY A 344 27.04 -17.26 -0.57
N VAL A 345 26.14 -16.87 -1.48
CA VAL A 345 26.47 -16.02 -2.64
C VAL A 345 26.10 -14.57 -2.34
N ASP A 346 27.07 -13.67 -2.43
CA ASP A 346 26.85 -12.23 -2.35
C ASP A 346 26.96 -11.62 -3.76
N PRO A 347 25.84 -11.14 -4.35
CA PRO A 347 25.88 -10.54 -5.68
C PRO A 347 26.78 -9.30 -5.76
N LEU A 348 26.94 -8.53 -4.68
CA LEU A 348 27.86 -7.39 -4.67
C LEU A 348 29.31 -7.84 -4.71
N LYS A 349 29.65 -8.99 -4.11
CA LYS A 349 30.97 -9.60 -4.24
C LYS A 349 31.24 -10.05 -5.67
N GLU A 350 30.29 -10.77 -6.29
CA GLU A 350 30.39 -11.21 -7.69
C GLU A 350 30.54 -10.02 -8.66
N LEU A 351 29.96 -8.87 -8.30
CA LEU A 351 30.09 -7.63 -9.05
C LEU A 351 31.36 -6.83 -8.71
N GLY A 352 32.20 -7.26 -7.78
CA GLY A 352 33.39 -6.53 -7.35
C GLY A 352 33.09 -5.19 -6.68
N LEU A 353 32.00 -5.12 -5.91
CA LEU A 353 31.49 -3.92 -5.24
C LEU A 353 31.76 -3.88 -3.72
N LEU A 354 32.54 -4.85 -3.23
CA LEU A 354 32.96 -4.95 -1.82
C LEU A 354 34.49 -4.75 -1.70
N LYS A 355 34.97 -4.46 -0.48
CA LYS A 355 36.41 -4.42 -0.15
C LYS A 355 37.07 -5.78 -0.13
#